data_AF-A0A368WDC2-F1
#
_entry.id   AF-A0A368WDC2-F1
#
_cell.length_a   1.000
_cell.length_b   1.000
_cell.length_c   1.000
_cell.angle_alpha   90.00
_cell.angle_beta   90.00
_cell.angle_gamma   90.00
#
_symmetry.space_group_name_H-M   'P 1'
#
loop_
_entity.id
_entity.type
_entity.pdbx_description
1 polymer ?
#
loop_
_entity_poly.entity_id
_entity_poly.type
_entity_poly.pdbx_seq_one_letter_code
_entity_poly.pdbx_strand_id
1 'polypeptide(L)'
;MSIIYKYKLSLLLYVSLCLLFFSFYWTNVPTEGAKSSAPTSKSFRFGYFSQGEVGEWIKQFGDISFFAAPHQLLQRHPEAQTFQVYPIFDGSTTENRFNQAYPHVPAETLPGYGKSFYTVSNENARLFFLNADRLSDAGDRQLEWIRQTVDESKQTFTFAWLSEDPKLPEIWNTFRAAGINAVFIRDSVYTLELAVEQKPSDYVPAEYKGWGLWDLSRFKETPFITVIEANNDDLSIKAVNKQGQVLDQLEQDALNLASWNLDSMEQKQEIPLVGIQSLWRYHPGSEAIKIDIPEEIDATGEGAIIETSHTETVQLPAYDWRSPEYDDSAWKIGRAPLGNTNNSDRQAYIQTSLEAAKFPTYYFRKSFELDGDPVDLSGLYLNIAYEDGYVVYLNGQEVSRDAIRTGLLTESSLAFPNEFSFFRRIDLKAHLNKLVKGPNIIAVEVHRSHPSSPNLFFDLALSIESNGKERE
;
A
#
# COMPACT_ATOMS: atom_id res chain seq x y z
N MET A 1 47.27 58.63 29.77
CA MET A 1 45.82 58.37 29.85
C MET A 1 45.13 58.83 28.56
N SER A 2 45.31 58.12 27.43
CA SER A 2 44.54 58.37 26.17
C SER A 2 44.83 57.34 25.06
N ILE A 3 44.59 56.04 25.31
CA ILE A 3 44.60 55.00 24.23
C ILE A 3 43.39 54.06 24.34
N ILE A 4 42.79 53.90 25.53
CA ILE A 4 41.76 52.88 25.79
C ILE A 4 40.35 53.28 25.31
N TYR A 5 40.08 54.56 25.00
CA TYR A 5 38.75 55.00 24.54
C TYR A 5 38.54 54.93 23.02
N LYS A 6 39.59 54.75 22.22
CA LYS A 6 39.48 54.80 20.74
C LYS A 6 39.07 53.48 20.08
N TYR A 7 39.06 52.38 20.84
CA TYR A 7 38.82 51.03 20.29
C TYR A 7 37.63 50.29 20.93
N LYS A 8 36.82 50.93 21.78
CA LYS A 8 35.67 50.27 22.42
C LYS A 8 34.62 49.81 21.40
N LEU A 9 34.37 50.59 20.35
CA LEU A 9 33.36 50.25 19.34
C LEU A 9 33.85 49.12 18.42
N SER A 10 35.13 49.13 18.02
CA SER A 10 35.72 48.07 17.19
C SER A 10 35.92 46.77 17.95
N LEU A 11 36.25 46.82 19.25
CA LEU A 11 36.36 45.63 20.09
C LEU A 11 34.99 44.99 20.35
N LEU A 12 33.93 45.79 20.59
CA LEU A 12 32.57 45.27 20.72
C LEU A 12 32.07 44.65 19.41
N LEU A 13 32.37 45.27 18.26
CA LEU A 13 31.99 44.75 16.96
C LEU A 13 32.68 43.41 16.69
N TYR A 14 33.97 43.30 17.04
CA TYR A 14 34.75 42.08 16.85
C TYR A 14 34.28 40.94 17.77
N VAL A 15 33.97 41.23 19.04
CA VAL A 15 33.41 40.25 19.98
C VAL A 15 32.01 39.79 19.54
N SER A 16 31.18 40.69 19.00
CA SER A 16 29.86 40.34 18.46
C SER A 16 29.96 39.50 17.17
N LEU A 17 30.93 39.82 16.30
CA LEU A 17 31.20 39.03 15.08
C LEU A 17 31.73 37.63 15.44
N CYS A 18 32.60 37.51 16.45
CA CYS A 18 33.09 36.24 16.95
C CYS A 18 31.98 35.41 17.61
N LEU A 19 31.06 36.01 18.37
CA LEU A 19 29.91 35.31 18.96
C LEU A 19 28.93 34.80 17.88
N LEU A 20 28.70 35.58 16.81
CA LEU A 20 27.92 35.12 15.66
C LEU A 20 28.61 33.97 14.91
N PHE A 21 29.92 34.05 14.69
CA PHE A 21 30.68 32.97 14.03
C PHE A 21 30.77 31.69 14.88
N PHE A 22 30.83 31.79 16.21
CA PHE A 22 30.80 30.62 17.09
C PHE A 22 29.39 29.98 17.18
N SER A 23 28.31 30.77 17.06
CA SER A 23 26.95 30.22 17.01
C SER A 23 26.65 29.41 15.74
N PHE A 24 27.42 29.61 14.67
CA PHE A 24 27.36 28.78 13.45
C PHE A 24 28.22 27.50 13.52
N TYR A 25 29.18 27.43 14.44
CA TYR A 25 30.04 26.25 14.61
C TYR A 25 29.52 25.24 15.63
N TRP A 26 28.53 25.62 16.46
CA TRP A 26 27.94 24.77 17.50
C TRP A 26 26.47 24.39 17.24
N THR A 27 25.89 24.84 16.13
CA THR A 27 24.65 24.25 15.61
C THR A 27 25.02 23.10 14.71
N ASN A 28 24.87 21.87 15.20
CA ASN A 28 24.65 20.74 14.30
C ASN A 28 23.36 21.05 13.54
N VAL A 29 23.49 21.65 12.37
CA VAL A 29 22.38 21.73 11.42
C VAL A 29 22.04 20.27 11.11
N PRO A 30 20.80 19.82 11.35
CA PRO A 30 20.43 18.46 10.95
C PRO A 30 20.65 18.36 9.44
N THR A 31 21.60 17.53 9.03
CA THR A 31 21.90 17.25 7.61
C THR A 31 20.84 16.35 6.97
N GLU A 32 19.81 15.98 7.72
CA GLU A 32 18.63 15.28 7.22
C GLU A 32 17.38 16.10 7.58
N GLY A 33 17.18 17.18 6.83
CA GLY A 33 15.85 17.66 6.56
C GLY A 33 15.29 16.82 5.41
N ALA A 34 14.37 15.90 5.70
CA ALA A 34 13.50 15.37 4.67
C ALA A 34 12.70 16.56 4.12
N LYS A 35 13.22 17.17 3.04
CA LYS A 35 12.34 17.83 2.08
C LYS A 35 11.40 16.70 1.68
N SER A 36 10.16 16.74 2.15
CA SER A 36 9.08 16.01 1.51
C SER A 36 9.14 16.48 0.07
N SER A 37 9.86 15.75 -0.77
CA SER A 37 9.65 15.81 -2.20
C SER A 37 8.14 15.67 -2.34
N ALA A 38 7.51 16.63 -3.01
CA ALA A 38 6.20 16.34 -3.59
C ALA A 38 6.31 14.94 -4.20
N PRO A 39 5.36 14.02 -3.94
CA PRO A 39 5.46 12.65 -4.42
C PRO A 39 5.84 12.73 -5.90
N THR A 40 7.03 12.21 -6.24
CA THR A 40 7.45 12.13 -7.64
C THR A 40 6.36 11.31 -8.31
N SER A 41 5.58 11.95 -9.20
CA SER A 41 4.50 11.28 -9.90
C SER A 41 5.09 10.05 -10.59
N LYS A 42 4.67 8.86 -10.17
CA LYS A 42 5.10 7.62 -10.78
C LYS A 42 4.43 7.55 -12.14
N SER A 43 5.15 8.00 -13.16
CA SER A 43 4.69 7.97 -14.54
C SER A 43 5.40 6.84 -15.28
N PHE A 44 4.62 6.08 -16.04
CA PHE A 44 5.10 4.98 -16.86
C PHE A 44 4.53 5.13 -18.25
N ARG A 45 5.38 4.98 -19.27
CA ARG A 45 4.96 5.00 -20.67
C ARG A 45 5.62 3.88 -21.45
N PHE A 46 4.82 3.12 -22.17
CA PHE A 46 5.28 1.91 -22.85
C PHE A 46 4.53 1.70 -24.17
N GLY A 47 5.26 1.38 -25.23
CA GLY A 47 4.68 1.15 -26.55
C GLY A 47 4.55 -0.34 -26.86
N TYR A 48 3.56 -0.70 -27.66
CA TYR A 48 3.38 -2.06 -28.17
C TYR A 48 3.04 -2.04 -29.66
N PHE A 49 3.82 -2.77 -30.45
CA PHE A 49 3.60 -2.97 -31.87
C PHE A 49 3.01 -4.36 -32.12
N SER A 50 1.76 -4.42 -32.56
CA SER A 50 1.15 -5.64 -33.11
C SER A 50 1.34 -5.75 -34.62
N GLN A 51 1.55 -4.62 -35.30
CA GLN A 51 1.71 -4.49 -36.75
C GLN A 51 2.54 -3.24 -37.12
N GLY A 52 2.75 -3.02 -38.41
CA GLY A 52 3.36 -1.79 -38.94
C GLY A 52 4.89 -1.76 -38.95
N GLU A 53 5.44 -0.58 -39.24
CA GLU A 53 6.87 -0.31 -39.43
C GLU A 53 7.56 0.06 -38.11
N VAL A 54 8.06 -0.93 -37.38
CA VAL A 54 8.56 -0.75 -36.01
C VAL A 54 9.74 0.24 -35.91
N GLY A 55 10.76 0.09 -36.77
CA GLY A 55 12.02 0.82 -36.64
C GLY A 55 11.91 2.33 -36.81
N GLU A 56 11.13 2.81 -37.79
CA GLU A 56 10.90 4.24 -37.97
C GLU A 56 10.06 4.84 -36.84
N TRP A 57 9.08 4.08 -36.35
CA TRP A 57 8.14 4.57 -35.35
C TRP A 57 8.79 4.71 -33.98
N ILE A 58 9.71 3.82 -33.59
CA ILE A 58 10.50 3.98 -32.36
C ILE A 58 11.18 5.35 -32.32
N LYS A 59 11.72 5.83 -33.46
CA LYS A 59 12.35 7.16 -33.55
C LYS A 59 11.33 8.30 -33.42
N GLN A 60 10.14 8.12 -33.96
CA GLN A 60 9.05 9.09 -33.91
C GLN A 60 8.48 9.24 -32.49
N PHE A 61 8.35 8.12 -31.76
CA PHE A 61 7.88 8.06 -30.37
C PHE A 61 9.06 8.07 -29.38
N GLY A 62 10.03 8.99 -29.59
CA GLY A 62 11.27 9.05 -28.81
C GLY A 62 11.11 9.41 -27.32
N ASP A 63 9.89 9.80 -26.91
CA ASP A 63 9.49 10.01 -25.53
C ASP A 63 9.04 8.73 -24.82
N ILE A 64 8.83 7.62 -25.55
CA ILE A 64 8.62 6.29 -25.01
C ILE A 64 9.97 5.58 -24.86
N SER A 65 10.29 5.16 -23.62
CA SER A 65 11.60 4.55 -23.33
C SER A 65 11.71 3.11 -23.82
N PHE A 66 10.61 2.37 -23.77
CA PHE A 66 10.58 0.94 -24.05
C PHE A 66 9.34 0.51 -24.82
N PHE A 67 9.52 -0.52 -25.64
CA PHE A 67 8.50 -1.05 -26.53
C PHE A 67 8.43 -2.56 -26.42
N ALA A 68 7.29 -3.15 -26.78
CA ALA A 68 7.16 -4.58 -27.02
C ALA A 68 6.69 -4.87 -28.45
N ALA A 69 7.07 -6.03 -28.98
CA ALA A 69 6.61 -6.51 -30.28
C ALA A 69 6.79 -8.03 -30.41
N PRO A 70 5.95 -8.73 -31.20
CA PRO A 70 6.18 -10.13 -31.56
C PRO A 70 7.50 -10.31 -32.31
N HIS A 71 8.22 -11.41 -32.04
CA HIS A 71 9.48 -11.70 -32.71
C HIS A 71 9.34 -11.75 -34.23
N GLN A 72 8.27 -12.36 -34.74
CA GLN A 72 7.99 -12.47 -36.17
C GLN A 72 7.88 -11.11 -36.85
N LEU A 73 7.36 -10.09 -36.15
CA LEU A 73 7.33 -8.71 -36.64
C LEU A 73 8.75 -8.12 -36.67
N LEU A 74 9.50 -8.30 -35.59
CA LEU A 74 10.89 -7.80 -35.47
C LEU A 74 11.87 -8.45 -36.46
N GLN A 75 11.57 -9.63 -36.99
CA GLN A 75 12.37 -10.24 -38.06
C GLN A 75 12.32 -9.44 -39.37
N ARG A 76 11.21 -8.73 -39.62
CA ARG A 76 11.05 -7.86 -40.80
C ARG A 76 11.71 -6.49 -40.62
N HIS A 77 12.06 -6.15 -39.38
CA HIS A 77 12.66 -4.88 -38.97
C HIS A 77 13.93 -5.11 -38.14
N PRO A 78 15.03 -5.64 -38.73
CA PRO A 78 16.27 -5.91 -37.98
C PRO A 78 16.83 -4.67 -37.27
N GLU A 79 16.59 -3.47 -37.80
CA GLU A 79 16.97 -2.19 -37.20
C GLU A 79 16.25 -1.89 -35.88
N ALA A 80 15.12 -2.55 -35.61
CA ALA A 80 14.36 -2.41 -34.38
C ALA A 80 14.77 -3.41 -33.29
N GLN A 81 15.73 -4.32 -33.55
CA GLN A 81 16.24 -5.28 -32.55
C GLN A 81 17.24 -4.59 -31.61
N THR A 82 16.75 -3.61 -30.85
CA THR A 82 17.53 -2.81 -29.90
C THR A 82 17.20 -3.21 -28.46
N PHE A 83 18.00 -2.73 -27.49
CA PHE A 83 17.72 -2.94 -26.07
C PHE A 83 16.42 -2.26 -25.58
N GLN A 84 15.87 -1.32 -26.36
CA GLN A 84 14.62 -0.65 -26.04
C GLN A 84 13.40 -1.53 -26.33
N VAL A 85 13.58 -2.60 -27.12
CA VAL A 85 12.49 -3.49 -27.51
C VAL A 85 12.55 -4.79 -26.68
N TYR A 86 11.42 -5.09 -26.06
CA TYR A 86 11.13 -6.32 -25.35
C TYR A 86 10.36 -7.28 -26.27
N PRO A 87 11.04 -8.29 -26.84
CA PRO A 87 10.43 -9.20 -27.81
C PRO A 87 9.51 -10.23 -27.15
N ILE A 88 8.34 -10.46 -27.75
CA ILE A 88 7.44 -11.55 -27.35
C ILE A 88 7.85 -12.79 -28.15
N PHE A 89 8.17 -13.89 -27.45
CA PHE A 89 8.46 -15.16 -28.10
C PHE A 89 7.17 -15.79 -28.64
N ASP A 90 7.11 -15.97 -29.96
CA ASP A 90 5.91 -16.39 -30.68
C ASP A 90 6.10 -17.71 -31.46
N GLY A 91 7.15 -18.48 -31.14
CA GLY A 91 7.45 -19.75 -31.78
C GLY A 91 8.00 -19.65 -33.21
N SER A 92 8.17 -18.45 -33.76
CA SER A 92 8.73 -18.26 -35.12
C SER A 92 10.23 -18.61 -35.25
N THR A 93 10.90 -18.90 -34.13
CA THR A 93 12.31 -19.34 -34.09
C THR A 93 12.57 -20.28 -32.92
N THR A 94 13.73 -20.92 -32.88
CA THR A 94 14.19 -21.69 -31.72
C THR A 94 14.63 -20.76 -30.58
N GLU A 95 14.43 -21.16 -29.32
CA GLU A 95 14.88 -20.41 -28.14
C GLU A 95 16.36 -19.96 -28.26
N ASN A 96 17.28 -20.86 -28.63
CA ASN A 96 18.69 -20.50 -28.79
C ASN A 96 18.93 -19.32 -29.76
N ARG A 97 18.24 -19.29 -30.90
CA ARG A 97 18.35 -18.19 -31.89
C ARG A 97 17.72 -16.91 -31.36
N PHE A 98 16.60 -17.01 -30.67
CA PHE A 98 15.98 -15.86 -30.00
C PHE A 98 16.94 -15.26 -28.95
N ASN A 99 17.66 -16.09 -28.22
CA ASN A 99 18.63 -15.65 -27.19
C ASN A 99 19.83 -14.93 -27.78
N GLN A 100 20.27 -15.39 -28.94
CA GLN A 100 21.33 -14.73 -29.69
C GLN A 100 20.87 -13.38 -30.25
N ALA A 101 19.62 -13.26 -30.69
CA ALA A 101 19.05 -12.01 -31.20
C ALA A 101 18.82 -10.99 -30.08
N TYR A 102 18.44 -11.44 -28.88
CA TYR A 102 18.08 -10.57 -27.75
C TYR A 102 18.81 -10.96 -26.47
N PRO A 103 20.12 -10.65 -26.38
CA PRO A 103 20.95 -11.03 -25.24
C PRO A 103 20.58 -10.30 -23.94
N HIS A 104 19.85 -9.18 -24.02
CA HIS A 104 19.34 -8.45 -22.86
C HIS A 104 18.11 -9.11 -22.21
N VAL A 105 17.46 -10.06 -22.91
CA VAL A 105 16.32 -10.80 -22.37
C VAL A 105 16.84 -12.02 -21.60
N PRO A 106 16.50 -12.15 -20.30
CA PRO A 106 16.96 -13.26 -19.47
C PRO A 106 16.69 -14.63 -20.11
N ALA A 107 17.68 -15.54 -20.04
CA ALA A 107 17.59 -16.90 -20.58
C ALA A 107 16.84 -17.88 -19.69
N GLU A 108 16.72 -17.58 -18.41
CA GLU A 108 16.15 -18.47 -17.40
C GLU A 108 15.40 -17.63 -16.37
N THR A 109 14.20 -18.04 -15.99
CA THR A 109 13.46 -17.45 -14.86
C THR A 109 12.72 -18.50 -14.04
N LEU A 110 12.29 -19.62 -14.65
CA LEU A 110 11.72 -20.78 -13.95
C LEU A 110 12.34 -22.11 -14.46
N PRO A 111 12.86 -22.98 -13.56
CA PRO A 111 13.41 -24.28 -13.95
C PRO A 111 12.39 -25.17 -14.67
N GLY A 112 12.71 -25.62 -15.88
CA GLY A 112 11.84 -26.47 -16.71
C GLY A 112 11.04 -25.73 -17.80
N TYR A 113 11.11 -24.40 -17.84
CA TYR A 113 10.24 -23.58 -18.70
C TYR A 113 10.95 -22.80 -19.81
N GLY A 114 12.29 -22.77 -19.84
CA GLY A 114 13.05 -22.10 -20.91
C GLY A 114 12.69 -20.61 -21.07
N LYS A 115 12.78 -20.10 -22.30
CA LYS A 115 12.61 -18.68 -22.67
C LYS A 115 11.18 -18.18 -22.84
N SER A 116 10.20 -19.03 -22.56
CA SER A 116 8.77 -18.76 -22.76
C SER A 116 8.16 -17.77 -21.78
N PHE A 117 8.96 -17.22 -20.87
CA PHE A 117 8.47 -16.42 -19.76
C PHE A 117 9.57 -15.47 -19.23
N TYR A 118 9.34 -14.16 -19.26
CA TYR A 118 10.15 -13.21 -18.48
C TYR A 118 9.35 -12.02 -18.00
N THR A 119 9.81 -11.42 -16.90
CA THR A 119 9.21 -10.21 -16.32
C THR A 119 10.15 -9.04 -16.40
N VAL A 120 9.58 -7.85 -16.62
CA VAL A 120 10.27 -6.57 -16.49
C VAL A 120 9.48 -5.73 -15.49
N SER A 121 10.18 -5.07 -14.57
CA SER A 121 9.54 -4.19 -13.60
C SER A 121 10.18 -2.82 -13.63
N ASN A 122 9.37 -1.79 -13.41
CA ASN A 122 9.83 -0.45 -13.06
C ASN A 122 9.14 0.00 -11.76
N GLU A 123 9.20 1.28 -11.43
CA GLU A 123 8.63 1.81 -10.19
C GLU A 123 7.10 1.71 -10.10
N ASN A 124 6.39 1.67 -11.24
CA ASN A 124 4.92 1.72 -11.28
C ASN A 124 4.26 0.48 -11.91
N ALA A 125 4.97 -0.24 -12.78
CA ALA A 125 4.40 -1.31 -13.59
C ALA A 125 5.26 -2.58 -13.61
N ARG A 126 4.60 -3.73 -13.58
CA ARG A 126 5.17 -5.06 -13.81
C ARG A 126 4.65 -5.62 -15.13
N LEU A 127 5.57 -6.07 -15.97
CA LEU A 127 5.31 -6.50 -17.35
C LEU A 127 5.65 -7.97 -17.47
N PHE A 128 4.70 -8.77 -17.92
CA PHE A 128 4.82 -10.21 -18.15
C PHE A 128 4.87 -10.47 -19.66
N PHE A 129 5.86 -11.23 -20.12
CA PHE A 129 5.97 -11.67 -21.51
C PHE A 129 5.86 -13.19 -21.53
N LEU A 130 4.75 -13.71 -22.05
CA LEU A 130 4.35 -15.10 -21.92
C LEU A 130 4.22 -15.76 -23.29
N ASN A 131 4.64 -17.03 -23.37
CA ASN A 131 4.31 -17.89 -24.50
C ASN A 131 3.05 -18.72 -24.17
N ALA A 132 1.97 -18.51 -24.91
CA ALA A 132 0.69 -19.18 -24.68
C ALA A 132 0.77 -20.70 -24.82
N ASP A 133 1.56 -21.22 -25.77
CA ASP A 133 1.80 -22.66 -25.98
C ASP A 133 2.34 -23.38 -24.73
N ARG A 134 2.96 -22.64 -23.81
CA ARG A 134 3.54 -23.19 -22.57
C ARG A 134 2.65 -22.97 -21.36
N LEU A 135 1.65 -22.10 -21.50
CA LEU A 135 0.60 -21.92 -20.52
C LEU A 135 -0.47 -23.02 -20.66
N SER A 136 -0.67 -23.59 -21.84
CA SER A 136 -1.60 -24.73 -22.01
C SER A 136 -1.14 -26.00 -21.27
N ASP A 137 0.17 -26.17 -21.15
CA ASP A 137 0.82 -27.21 -20.31
C ASP A 137 1.00 -26.76 -18.84
N ALA A 138 0.50 -25.58 -18.45
CA ALA A 138 0.69 -25.03 -17.11
C ALA A 138 -0.10 -25.79 -16.05
N GLY A 139 0.57 -26.69 -15.34
CA GLY A 139 0.08 -27.17 -14.04
C GLY A 139 0.08 -26.06 -12.98
N ASP A 140 -0.55 -26.34 -11.85
CA ASP A 140 -0.81 -25.43 -10.71
C ASP A 140 0.40 -24.55 -10.31
N ARG A 141 1.63 -25.05 -10.45
CA ARG A 141 2.85 -24.32 -10.05
C ARG A 141 3.12 -23.06 -10.87
N GLN A 142 2.80 -23.04 -12.17
CA GLN A 142 3.07 -21.86 -13.00
C GLN A 142 2.08 -20.73 -12.67
N LEU A 143 0.81 -21.10 -12.53
CA LEU A 143 -0.27 -20.17 -12.18
C LEU A 143 -0.05 -19.61 -10.77
N GLU A 144 0.39 -20.46 -9.84
CA GLU A 144 0.76 -20.04 -8.50
C GLU A 144 1.96 -19.10 -8.49
N TRP A 145 2.98 -19.35 -9.32
CA TRP A 145 4.12 -18.44 -9.42
C TRP A 145 3.71 -17.07 -9.98
N ILE A 146 2.79 -16.99 -10.95
CA ILE A 146 2.29 -15.70 -11.44
C ILE A 146 1.59 -14.95 -10.31
N ARG A 147 0.73 -15.64 -9.56
CA ARG A 147 0.05 -15.06 -8.39
C ARG A 147 1.05 -14.53 -7.38
N GLN A 148 1.99 -15.36 -6.92
CA GLN A 148 3.03 -14.96 -5.95
C GLN A 148 3.87 -13.79 -6.45
N THR A 149 4.24 -13.80 -7.74
CA THR A 149 5.03 -12.74 -8.34
C THR A 149 4.29 -11.41 -8.39
N VAL A 150 2.96 -11.42 -8.52
CA VAL A 150 2.16 -10.19 -8.43
C VAL A 150 1.90 -9.80 -6.97
N ASP A 151 1.63 -10.75 -6.07
CA ASP A 151 1.39 -10.45 -4.65
C ASP A 151 2.62 -9.85 -3.95
N GLU A 152 3.82 -10.28 -4.32
CA GLU A 152 5.09 -9.71 -3.83
C GLU A 152 5.48 -8.38 -4.52
N SER A 153 4.72 -7.97 -5.54
CA SER A 153 4.97 -6.78 -6.33
C SER A 153 4.61 -5.51 -5.56
N LYS A 154 5.50 -4.51 -5.58
CA LYS A 154 5.20 -3.15 -5.09
C LYS A 154 4.63 -2.23 -6.19
N GLN A 155 4.45 -2.77 -7.41
CA GLN A 155 3.98 -2.02 -8.57
C GLN A 155 2.45 -1.91 -8.57
N THR A 156 1.93 -0.73 -8.93
CA THR A 156 0.49 -0.45 -9.01
C THR A 156 -0.18 -1.18 -10.17
N PHE A 157 0.51 -1.27 -11.31
CA PHE A 157 -0.05 -1.87 -12.52
C PHE A 157 0.68 -3.14 -12.93
N THR A 158 -0.08 -4.09 -13.46
CA THR A 158 0.43 -5.34 -14.02
C THR A 158 -0.12 -5.57 -15.43
N PHE A 159 0.76 -5.90 -16.37
CA PHE A 159 0.42 -6.12 -17.77
C PHE A 159 0.99 -7.44 -18.26
N ALA A 160 0.30 -8.12 -19.17
CA ALA A 160 0.81 -9.33 -19.82
C ALA A 160 0.72 -9.24 -21.35
N TRP A 161 1.74 -9.76 -22.04
CA TRP A 161 1.73 -9.96 -23.48
C TRP A 161 1.82 -11.44 -23.81
N LEU A 162 0.97 -11.88 -24.73
CA LEU A 162 0.98 -13.24 -25.26
C LEU A 162 1.06 -13.23 -26.79
N SER A 163 1.69 -14.26 -27.34
CA SER A 163 1.74 -14.52 -28.79
C SER A 163 0.38 -14.88 -29.38
N GLU A 164 -0.47 -15.51 -28.58
CA GLU A 164 -1.81 -15.98 -28.94
C GLU A 164 -2.67 -16.19 -27.68
N ASP A 165 -3.95 -16.47 -27.88
CA ASP A 165 -4.89 -16.76 -26.80
C ASP A 165 -4.66 -18.20 -26.32
N PRO A 166 -4.39 -18.43 -25.01
CA PRO A 166 -4.13 -19.76 -24.50
C PRO A 166 -5.36 -20.67 -24.45
N LYS A 167 -6.58 -20.14 -24.67
CA LYS A 167 -7.85 -20.90 -24.76
C LYS A 167 -8.19 -21.77 -23.54
N LEU A 168 -7.59 -21.52 -22.38
CA LEU A 168 -7.94 -22.17 -21.11
C LEU A 168 -8.48 -21.12 -20.11
N PRO A 169 -9.75 -21.24 -19.67
CA PRO A 169 -10.35 -20.33 -18.71
C PRO A 169 -9.60 -20.21 -17.38
N GLU A 170 -8.88 -21.26 -16.95
CA GLU A 170 -8.11 -21.30 -15.71
C GLU A 170 -6.97 -20.27 -15.69
N ILE A 171 -6.34 -20.04 -16.85
CA ILE A 171 -5.30 -19.02 -17.00
C ILE A 171 -5.90 -17.63 -16.84
N TRP A 172 -7.03 -17.37 -17.48
CA TRP A 172 -7.73 -16.09 -17.39
C TRP A 172 -8.30 -15.81 -16.00
N ASN A 173 -8.73 -16.85 -15.28
CA ASN A 173 -9.07 -16.76 -13.87
C ASN A 173 -7.85 -16.38 -13.02
N THR A 174 -6.69 -16.99 -13.29
CA THR A 174 -5.43 -16.66 -12.60
C THR A 174 -4.98 -15.23 -12.87
N PHE A 175 -5.00 -14.79 -14.13
CA PHE A 175 -4.68 -13.40 -14.48
C PHE A 175 -5.60 -12.40 -13.78
N ARG A 176 -6.89 -12.73 -13.69
CA ARG A 176 -7.87 -11.89 -12.99
C ARG A 176 -7.58 -11.85 -11.49
N ALA A 177 -7.43 -13.01 -10.87
CA ALA A 177 -7.08 -13.15 -9.45
C ALA A 177 -5.81 -12.37 -9.08
N ALA A 178 -4.80 -12.46 -9.94
CA ALA A 178 -3.54 -11.75 -9.79
C ALA A 178 -3.65 -10.24 -10.10
N GLY A 179 -4.81 -9.71 -10.49
CA GLY A 179 -4.98 -8.28 -10.74
C GLY A 179 -4.23 -7.76 -11.98
N ILE A 180 -4.07 -8.58 -13.02
CA ILE A 180 -3.49 -8.12 -14.30
C ILE A 180 -4.46 -7.12 -14.95
N ASN A 181 -4.05 -5.86 -15.10
CA ASN A 181 -4.87 -4.77 -15.62
C ASN A 181 -5.24 -4.95 -17.10
N ALA A 182 -4.27 -5.38 -17.92
CA ALA A 182 -4.47 -5.64 -19.34
C ALA A 182 -3.59 -6.77 -19.87
N VAL A 183 -4.16 -7.53 -20.80
CA VAL A 183 -3.52 -8.64 -21.51
C VAL A 183 -3.55 -8.33 -23.01
N PHE A 184 -2.38 -8.24 -23.63
CA PHE A 184 -2.19 -7.89 -25.03
C PHE A 184 -1.92 -9.14 -25.86
N ILE A 185 -2.75 -9.37 -26.87
CA ILE A 185 -2.63 -10.50 -27.78
C ILE A 185 -2.83 -9.99 -29.21
N ARG A 186 -1.73 -9.79 -29.93
CA ARG A 186 -1.75 -9.24 -31.31
C ARG A 186 -2.56 -7.92 -31.34
N ASP A 187 -3.62 -7.84 -32.14
CA ASP A 187 -4.46 -6.65 -32.27
C ASP A 187 -5.60 -6.61 -31.21
N SER A 188 -5.51 -7.40 -30.15
CA SER A 188 -6.54 -7.48 -29.12
C SER A 188 -5.98 -7.08 -27.77
N VAL A 189 -6.73 -6.25 -27.05
CA VAL A 189 -6.44 -5.88 -25.66
C VAL A 189 -7.58 -6.36 -24.79
N TYR A 190 -7.29 -7.28 -23.88
CA TYR A 190 -8.24 -7.76 -22.89
C TYR A 190 -8.01 -7.00 -21.59
N THR A 191 -9.07 -6.55 -20.94
CA THR A 191 -8.99 -5.78 -19.70
C THR A 191 -10.03 -6.20 -18.69
N LEU A 192 -9.72 -6.04 -17.40
CA LEU A 192 -10.71 -6.27 -16.34
C LEU A 192 -11.83 -5.23 -16.46
N GLU A 193 -13.06 -5.69 -16.74
CA GLU A 193 -14.20 -4.78 -16.98
C GLU A 193 -14.46 -3.84 -15.80
N LEU A 194 -14.21 -4.35 -14.59
CA LEU A 194 -14.37 -3.58 -13.35
C LEU A 194 -13.44 -2.38 -13.28
N ALA A 195 -12.25 -2.43 -13.90
CA ALA A 195 -11.30 -1.32 -13.90
C ALA A 195 -11.66 -0.21 -14.88
N VAL A 196 -12.50 -0.51 -15.89
CA VAL A 196 -12.69 0.37 -17.06
C VAL A 196 -13.68 1.49 -16.75
N GLU A 197 -13.17 2.72 -16.69
CA GLU A 197 -13.98 3.93 -16.50
C GLU A 197 -14.45 4.51 -17.84
N GLN A 198 -13.55 4.56 -18.81
CA GLN A 198 -13.86 4.98 -20.18
C GLN A 198 -13.66 3.80 -21.13
N LYS A 199 -14.77 3.28 -21.66
CA LYS A 199 -14.73 2.21 -22.67
C LYS A 199 -14.25 2.77 -24.02
N PRO A 200 -13.35 2.05 -24.72
CA PRO A 200 -13.05 2.37 -26.10
C PRO A 200 -14.22 1.99 -27.01
N SER A 201 -14.14 2.37 -28.28
CA SER A 201 -15.15 1.96 -29.25
C SER A 201 -15.12 0.44 -29.47
N ASP A 202 -16.29 -0.16 -29.75
CA ASP A 202 -16.45 -1.60 -30.00
C ASP A 202 -15.95 -2.51 -28.86
N TYR A 203 -15.85 -1.99 -27.63
CA TYR A 203 -15.53 -2.77 -26.44
C TYR A 203 -16.69 -3.72 -26.08
N VAL A 204 -16.40 -5.02 -26.03
CA VAL A 204 -17.39 -6.06 -25.74
C VAL A 204 -16.92 -6.94 -24.57
N PRO A 205 -17.83 -7.55 -23.79
CA PRO A 205 -17.44 -8.61 -22.86
C PRO A 205 -16.70 -9.74 -23.60
N ALA A 206 -15.59 -10.21 -23.03
CA ALA A 206 -14.85 -11.33 -23.57
C ALA A 206 -15.51 -12.67 -23.19
N GLU A 207 -15.03 -13.77 -23.78
CA GLU A 207 -15.47 -15.12 -23.41
C GLU A 207 -15.06 -15.53 -21.98
N TYR A 208 -14.13 -14.79 -21.38
CA TYR A 208 -13.59 -15.04 -20.04
C TYR A 208 -14.26 -14.15 -19.01
N LYS A 209 -14.83 -14.75 -17.96
CA LYS A 209 -15.58 -14.04 -16.91
C LYS A 209 -14.77 -12.86 -16.34
N GLY A 210 -15.36 -11.66 -16.36
CA GLY A 210 -14.78 -10.44 -15.79
C GLY A 210 -13.81 -9.69 -16.72
N TRP A 211 -13.51 -10.25 -17.89
CA TRP A 211 -12.68 -9.62 -18.91
C TRP A 211 -13.54 -9.04 -20.02
N GLY A 212 -13.21 -7.84 -20.48
CA GLY A 212 -13.70 -7.30 -21.74
C GLY A 212 -12.59 -7.25 -22.77
N LEU A 213 -12.99 -7.15 -24.03
CA LEU A 213 -12.15 -7.20 -25.20
C LEU A 213 -12.29 -5.90 -25.98
N TRP A 214 -11.15 -5.27 -26.23
CA TRP A 214 -10.97 -4.22 -27.21
C TRP A 214 -10.28 -4.79 -28.45
N ASP A 215 -11.03 -4.94 -29.54
CA ASP A 215 -10.50 -5.44 -30.82
C ASP A 215 -10.02 -4.28 -31.72
N LEU A 216 -8.71 -4.16 -31.88
CA LEU A 216 -8.06 -3.15 -32.72
C LEU A 216 -7.91 -3.60 -34.17
N SER A 217 -8.36 -4.80 -34.53
CA SER A 217 -8.23 -5.34 -35.89
C SER A 217 -8.99 -4.52 -36.94
N ARG A 218 -9.96 -3.71 -36.53
CA ARG A 218 -10.63 -2.71 -37.40
C ARG A 218 -9.66 -1.68 -37.99
N PHE A 219 -8.51 -1.46 -37.34
CA PHE A 219 -7.45 -0.56 -37.81
C PHE A 219 -6.38 -1.27 -38.65
N LYS A 220 -6.61 -2.48 -39.17
CA LYS A 220 -5.63 -3.20 -40.01
C LYS A 220 -5.11 -2.38 -41.20
N GLU A 221 -5.96 -1.55 -41.81
CA GLU A 221 -5.59 -0.69 -42.93
C GLU A 221 -4.93 0.63 -42.49
N THR A 222 -4.95 0.94 -41.20
CA THR A 222 -4.34 2.15 -40.63
C THR A 222 -3.31 1.72 -39.59
N PRO A 223 -2.02 1.64 -39.95
CA PRO A 223 -0.97 1.27 -39.01
C PRO A 223 -1.09 2.07 -37.71
N PHE A 224 -0.94 1.40 -36.58
CA PHE A 224 -1.01 1.99 -35.24
C PHE A 224 0.00 1.34 -34.30
N ILE A 225 0.26 2.02 -33.19
CA ILE A 225 0.94 1.50 -32.01
C ILE A 225 -0.01 1.62 -30.82
N THR A 226 0.00 0.64 -29.93
CA THR A 226 -0.69 0.75 -28.65
C THR A 226 0.25 1.43 -27.64
N VAL A 227 -0.18 2.52 -27.04
CA VAL A 227 0.57 3.27 -26.03
C VAL A 227 -0.12 3.08 -24.68
N ILE A 228 0.63 2.59 -23.71
CA ILE A 228 0.21 2.42 -22.32
C ILE A 228 0.82 3.57 -21.53
N GLU A 229 -0.02 4.36 -20.85
CA GLU A 229 0.41 5.47 -20.02
C GLU A 229 -0.23 5.32 -18.64
N ALA A 230 0.59 5.18 -17.61
CA ALA A 230 0.13 5.14 -16.23
C ALA A 230 0.68 6.35 -15.47
N ASN A 231 -0.16 7.02 -14.70
CA ASN A 231 0.21 8.17 -13.89
C ASN A 231 -0.48 8.08 -12.52
N ASN A 232 0.30 7.83 -11.47
CA ASN A 232 -0.23 7.48 -10.15
C ASN A 232 -1.16 6.26 -10.25
N ASP A 233 -2.46 6.44 -10.04
CA ASP A 233 -3.49 5.39 -10.04
C ASP A 233 -4.31 5.35 -11.35
N ASP A 234 -4.10 6.33 -12.24
CA ASP A 234 -4.76 6.42 -13.54
C ASP A 234 -3.96 5.64 -14.60
N LEU A 235 -4.66 4.85 -15.40
CA LEU A 235 -4.10 4.12 -16.53
C LEU A 235 -4.88 4.42 -17.81
N SER A 236 -4.17 4.81 -18.86
CA SER A 236 -4.73 4.95 -20.21
C SER A 236 -4.02 4.03 -21.20
N ILE A 237 -4.80 3.40 -22.08
CA ILE A 237 -4.30 2.58 -23.19
C ILE A 237 -4.87 3.15 -24.48
N LYS A 238 -3.99 3.57 -25.39
CA LYS A 238 -4.35 4.34 -26.59
C LYS A 238 -3.88 3.65 -27.85
N ALA A 239 -4.72 3.56 -28.88
CA ALA A 239 -4.27 3.24 -30.22
C ALA A 239 -3.87 4.53 -30.93
N VAL A 240 -2.61 4.65 -31.35
CA VAL A 240 -2.04 5.89 -31.89
C VAL A 240 -1.44 5.64 -33.27
N ASN A 241 -1.73 6.53 -34.24
CA ASN A 241 -1.14 6.43 -35.57
C ASN A 241 0.28 7.06 -35.63
N LYS A 242 0.95 6.96 -36.79
CA LYS A 242 2.33 7.49 -36.98
C LYS A 242 2.45 8.98 -36.65
N GLN A 243 1.38 9.76 -36.85
CA GLN A 243 1.34 11.19 -36.62
C GLN A 243 1.12 11.55 -35.15
N GLY A 244 0.97 10.57 -34.26
CA GLY A 244 0.69 10.79 -32.84
C GLY A 244 -0.79 11.07 -32.55
N GLN A 245 -1.69 10.88 -33.53
CA GLN A 245 -3.12 11.06 -33.31
C GLN A 245 -3.70 9.81 -32.64
N VAL A 246 -4.46 10.01 -31.56
CA VAL A 246 -5.21 8.96 -30.89
C VAL A 246 -6.39 8.55 -31.78
N LEU A 247 -6.40 7.30 -32.21
CA LEU A 247 -7.46 6.70 -33.01
C LEU A 247 -8.64 6.27 -32.12
N ASP A 248 -8.33 5.73 -30.94
CA ASP A 248 -9.28 5.24 -29.94
C ASP A 248 -8.53 5.00 -28.61
N GLN A 249 -9.24 5.00 -27.48
CA GLN A 249 -8.61 4.87 -26.17
C GLN A 249 -9.52 4.28 -25.10
N LEU A 250 -8.87 3.72 -24.09
CA LEU A 250 -9.43 3.14 -22.87
C LEU A 250 -8.80 3.85 -21.67
N GLU A 251 -9.59 4.11 -20.62
CA GLU A 251 -9.11 4.58 -19.31
C GLU A 251 -9.54 3.64 -18.18
N GLN A 252 -8.65 3.41 -17.23
CA GLN A 252 -8.83 2.59 -16.04
C GLN A 252 -8.39 3.30 -14.76
N ASP A 253 -9.06 2.99 -13.64
CA ASP A 253 -8.67 3.38 -12.28
C ASP A 253 -8.22 2.16 -11.46
N ALA A 254 -6.98 2.20 -10.96
CA ALA A 254 -6.42 1.16 -10.12
C ALA A 254 -7.13 1.04 -8.75
N LEU A 255 -7.65 2.14 -8.20
CA LEU A 255 -8.35 2.13 -6.91
C LEU A 255 -9.66 1.35 -6.99
N ASN A 256 -10.34 1.39 -8.13
CA ASN A 256 -11.54 0.60 -8.32
C ASN A 256 -11.24 -0.89 -8.19
N LEU A 257 -10.22 -1.43 -8.85
CA LEU A 257 -9.83 -2.85 -8.73
C LEU A 257 -9.49 -3.25 -7.28
N ALA A 258 -8.81 -2.39 -6.53
CA ALA A 258 -8.46 -2.64 -5.13
C ALA A 258 -9.69 -2.86 -4.23
N SER A 259 -10.84 -2.30 -4.61
CA SER A 259 -12.13 -2.43 -3.91
C SER A 259 -12.90 -3.71 -4.21
N TRP A 260 -12.37 -4.61 -5.04
CA TRP A 260 -12.98 -5.90 -5.35
C TRP A 260 -12.10 -7.07 -4.92
N ASN A 261 -12.73 -8.19 -4.56
CA ASN A 261 -12.09 -9.49 -4.62
C ASN A 261 -12.16 -9.98 -6.06
N LEU A 262 -11.02 -10.10 -6.74
CA LEU A 262 -10.96 -10.46 -8.16
C LEU A 262 -11.11 -11.97 -8.41
N ASP A 263 -10.94 -12.81 -7.38
CA ASP A 263 -11.26 -14.24 -7.44
C ASP A 263 -12.79 -14.45 -7.50
N SER A 264 -13.52 -13.90 -6.52
CA SER A 264 -14.97 -14.04 -6.40
C SER A 264 -15.76 -13.07 -7.30
N MET A 265 -15.15 -11.94 -7.67
CA MET A 265 -15.80 -10.80 -8.35
C MET A 265 -16.86 -10.12 -7.48
N GLU A 266 -16.64 -10.09 -6.17
CA GLU A 266 -17.49 -9.38 -5.22
C GLU A 266 -16.80 -8.11 -4.72
N GLN A 267 -17.58 -7.06 -4.51
CA GLN A 267 -17.05 -5.82 -3.94
C GLN A 267 -16.68 -6.08 -2.48
N LYS A 268 -15.46 -5.72 -2.10
CA LYS A 268 -15.01 -5.76 -0.72
C LYS A 268 -15.88 -4.81 0.09
N GLN A 269 -16.34 -5.29 1.24
CA GLN A 269 -17.16 -4.51 2.14
C GLN A 269 -16.37 -4.20 3.41
N GLU A 270 -16.23 -2.92 3.71
CA GLU A 270 -15.69 -2.47 4.99
C GLU A 270 -16.80 -2.56 6.05
N ILE A 271 -16.64 -3.47 7.02
CA ILE A 271 -17.60 -3.75 8.08
C ILE A 271 -17.07 -3.14 9.38
N PRO A 272 -17.80 -2.22 10.03
CA PRO A 272 -17.37 -1.64 11.31
C PRO A 272 -17.55 -2.66 12.44
N LEU A 273 -16.47 -2.92 13.18
CA LEU A 273 -16.49 -3.70 14.43
C LEU A 273 -16.66 -2.79 15.65
N VAL A 274 -16.01 -1.63 15.62
CA VAL A 274 -16.15 -0.54 16.58
C VAL A 274 -16.36 0.74 15.80
N GLY A 275 -17.49 1.42 16.01
CA GLY A 275 -17.76 2.71 15.37
C GLY A 275 -17.12 3.88 16.11
N ILE A 276 -16.91 5.00 15.41
CA ILE A 276 -16.62 6.28 16.05
C ILE A 276 -17.75 6.63 17.04
N GLN A 277 -17.44 7.43 18.06
CA GLN A 277 -18.41 7.81 19.08
C GLN A 277 -19.04 6.62 19.83
N SER A 278 -18.32 5.50 19.89
CA SER A 278 -18.72 4.32 20.65
C SER A 278 -18.73 4.59 22.16
N LEU A 279 -19.48 3.77 22.89
CA LEU A 279 -19.30 3.64 24.34
C LEU A 279 -18.04 2.82 24.65
N TRP A 280 -17.25 3.34 25.58
CA TRP A 280 -16.01 2.75 26.09
C TRP A 280 -16.08 2.60 27.61
N ARG A 281 -15.52 1.51 28.13
CA ARG A 281 -15.10 1.46 29.53
C ARG A 281 -13.78 2.21 29.65
N TYR A 282 -13.64 3.06 30.65
CA TYR A 282 -12.43 3.85 30.85
C TYR A 282 -12.04 4.00 32.32
N HIS A 283 -10.73 4.13 32.55
CA HIS A 283 -10.15 4.31 33.87
C HIS A 283 -9.01 5.33 33.81
N PRO A 284 -8.98 6.35 34.69
CA PRO A 284 -7.80 7.21 34.81
C PRO A 284 -6.61 6.40 35.32
N GLY A 285 -5.39 6.75 34.94
CA GLY A 285 -4.21 6.05 35.43
C GLY A 285 -4.19 5.91 36.96
N SER A 286 -3.79 4.74 37.45
CA SER A 286 -3.68 4.46 38.89
C SER A 286 -2.84 3.22 39.14
N GLU A 287 -2.34 3.07 40.36
CA GLU A 287 -1.59 1.89 40.82
C GLU A 287 -2.42 0.58 40.80
N ALA A 288 -3.74 0.66 40.59
CA ALA A 288 -4.63 -0.50 40.44
C ALA A 288 -4.55 -1.12 39.03
N ILE A 289 -4.08 -0.37 38.03
CA ILE A 289 -3.84 -0.88 36.68
C ILE A 289 -2.56 -1.72 36.75
N LYS A 290 -2.70 -3.03 36.53
CA LYS A 290 -1.57 -3.97 36.56
C LYS A 290 -1.15 -4.32 35.15
N ILE A 291 0.15 -4.39 34.95
CA ILE A 291 0.81 -4.74 33.69
C ILE A 291 1.76 -5.88 34.01
N ASP A 292 1.67 -6.95 33.24
CA ASP A 292 2.56 -8.09 33.29
C ASP A 292 3.57 -8.01 32.14
N ILE A 293 4.80 -8.45 32.38
CA ILE A 293 5.77 -8.66 31.31
C ILE A 293 5.97 -10.17 31.23
N PRO A 294 5.43 -10.83 30.19
CA PRO A 294 5.67 -12.26 29.97
C PRO A 294 7.17 -12.57 29.90
N GLU A 295 7.58 -13.74 30.39
CA GLU A 295 8.99 -14.15 30.45
C GLU A 295 9.68 -14.15 29.06
N GLU A 296 8.87 -14.28 27.99
CA GLU A 296 9.32 -14.34 26.60
C GLU A 296 9.45 -12.96 25.92
N ILE A 297 9.02 -11.86 26.56
CA ILE A 297 9.07 -10.51 25.99
C ILE A 297 10.21 -9.69 26.61
N ASP A 298 11.14 -9.21 25.78
CA ASP A 298 12.23 -8.34 26.22
C ASP A 298 11.67 -6.99 26.73
N ALA A 299 11.96 -6.66 27.99
CA ALA A 299 11.59 -5.41 28.65
C ALA A 299 12.19 -4.15 27.97
N THR A 300 13.12 -4.30 27.02
CA THR A 300 13.70 -3.20 26.25
C THR A 300 12.84 -2.68 25.08
N GLY A 301 11.70 -3.30 24.74
CA GLY A 301 10.89 -2.76 23.65
C GLY A 301 9.52 -3.38 23.41
N GLU A 302 8.51 -3.02 24.21
CA GLU A 302 7.17 -2.86 23.65
C GLU A 302 7.27 -1.75 22.59
N GLY A 303 7.11 -2.10 21.33
CA GLY A 303 7.04 -1.16 20.22
C GLY A 303 5.94 -1.59 19.27
N ALA A 304 5.49 -0.68 18.40
CA ALA A 304 4.61 -1.06 17.31
C ALA A 304 5.32 -2.20 16.56
N ILE A 305 4.71 -3.37 16.50
CA ILE A 305 5.27 -4.53 15.78
C ILE A 305 5.20 -4.21 14.30
N ILE A 306 6.13 -3.38 13.83
CA ILE A 306 6.44 -3.20 12.42
C ILE A 306 7.43 -4.31 12.13
N GLU A 307 6.91 -5.41 11.58
CA GLU A 307 7.68 -6.47 10.94
C GLU A 307 8.81 -7.07 11.80
N THR A 308 8.51 -7.88 12.83
CA THR A 308 9.44 -8.97 13.23
C THR A 308 8.76 -10.06 14.09
N SER A 309 8.59 -11.22 13.47
CA SER A 309 8.95 -12.56 14.01
C SER A 309 8.37 -13.14 15.30
N HIS A 310 7.38 -12.55 15.99
CA HIS A 310 6.66 -13.26 17.06
C HIS A 310 5.20 -13.53 16.63
N THR A 311 5.02 -14.65 15.94
CA THR A 311 3.72 -15.17 15.48
C THR A 311 2.93 -15.87 16.59
N GLU A 312 3.52 -16.07 17.77
CA GLU A 312 2.84 -16.70 18.90
C GLU A 312 2.16 -15.66 19.77
N THR A 313 0.85 -15.81 19.93
CA THR A 313 0.05 -14.99 20.84
C THR A 313 0.48 -15.28 22.27
N VAL A 314 1.13 -14.31 22.91
CA VAL A 314 1.48 -14.45 24.33
C VAL A 314 0.23 -14.20 25.17
N GLN A 315 -0.19 -15.20 25.93
CA GLN A 315 -1.38 -15.09 26.77
C GLN A 315 -1.05 -14.28 28.02
N LEU A 316 -1.66 -13.10 28.14
CA LEU A 316 -1.55 -12.25 29.33
C LEU A 316 -2.44 -12.78 30.48
N PRO A 317 -1.97 -12.73 31.73
CA PRO A 317 -2.79 -13.13 32.87
C PRO A 317 -4.01 -12.22 33.02
N ALA A 318 -5.10 -12.76 33.58
CA ALA A 318 -6.37 -12.04 33.72
C ALA A 318 -6.31 -10.78 34.61
N TYR A 319 -5.24 -10.58 35.39
CA TYR A 319 -5.04 -9.34 36.14
C TYR A 319 -4.44 -8.20 35.30
N ASP A 320 -3.86 -8.50 34.13
CA ASP A 320 -3.30 -7.49 33.23
C ASP A 320 -4.43 -6.79 32.49
N TRP A 321 -4.48 -5.46 32.57
CA TRP A 321 -5.55 -4.66 31.98
C TRP A 321 -5.64 -4.76 30.45
N ARG A 322 -4.63 -5.30 29.76
CA ARG A 322 -4.62 -5.54 28.31
C ARG A 322 -5.23 -6.90 27.97
N SER A 323 -5.25 -7.83 28.92
CA SER A 323 -5.75 -9.19 28.72
C SER A 323 -7.22 -9.21 28.29
N PRO A 324 -7.63 -10.10 27.37
CA PRO A 324 -9.03 -10.34 27.07
C PRO A 324 -9.86 -10.70 28.32
N GLU A 325 -9.24 -11.41 29.26
CA GLU A 325 -9.88 -11.95 30.47
C GLU A 325 -9.97 -10.95 31.63
N TYR A 326 -9.48 -9.72 31.45
CA TYR A 326 -9.50 -8.71 32.51
C TYR A 326 -10.92 -8.20 32.79
N ASP A 327 -11.30 -8.25 34.08
CA ASP A 327 -12.56 -7.71 34.57
C ASP A 327 -12.49 -6.18 34.72
N ASP A 328 -13.00 -5.47 33.71
CA ASP A 328 -13.14 -4.02 33.69
C ASP A 328 -14.54 -3.55 34.15
N SER A 329 -15.34 -4.42 34.79
CA SER A 329 -16.72 -4.09 35.18
C SER A 329 -16.84 -2.90 36.15
N ALA A 330 -15.76 -2.63 36.91
CA ALA A 330 -15.65 -1.48 37.81
C ALA A 330 -15.24 -0.16 37.11
N TRP A 331 -14.86 -0.19 35.83
CA TRP A 331 -14.46 1.00 35.08
C TRP A 331 -15.66 1.88 34.74
N LYS A 332 -15.41 3.18 34.59
CA LYS A 332 -16.46 4.13 34.18
C LYS A 332 -16.85 3.86 32.73
N ILE A 333 -18.07 4.23 32.34
CA ILE A 333 -18.52 4.12 30.95
C ILE A 333 -18.72 5.53 30.40
N GLY A 334 -18.18 5.79 29.21
CA GLY A 334 -18.29 7.08 28.53
C GLY A 334 -18.40 6.92 27.03
N ARG A 335 -19.14 7.83 26.39
CA ARG A 335 -19.24 7.91 24.94
C ARG A 335 -18.07 8.72 24.40
N ALA A 336 -17.41 8.21 23.36
CA ALA A 336 -16.39 8.94 22.64
C ALA A 336 -16.99 10.06 21.75
N PRO A 337 -16.24 11.12 21.41
CA PRO A 337 -14.90 11.42 21.89
C PRO A 337 -14.86 11.71 23.39
N LEU A 338 -13.89 11.11 24.08
CA LEU A 338 -13.61 11.36 25.49
C LEU A 338 -12.41 12.29 25.62
N GLY A 339 -12.45 13.25 26.54
CA GLY A 339 -11.31 14.14 26.71
C GLY A 339 -11.58 15.42 27.48
N ASN A 340 -10.58 16.30 27.45
CA ASN A 340 -10.65 17.68 27.92
C ASN A 340 -9.78 18.50 26.97
N THR A 341 -10.13 19.76 26.75
CA THR A 341 -9.33 20.65 25.90
C THR A 341 -9.66 22.09 26.23
N ASN A 342 -8.68 22.99 26.10
CA ASN A 342 -8.90 24.44 26.17
C ASN A 342 -9.34 25.06 24.84
N ASN A 343 -9.34 24.29 23.75
CA ASN A 343 -9.81 24.71 22.44
C ASN A 343 -11.34 24.58 22.36
N SER A 344 -12.04 25.71 22.18
CA SER A 344 -13.52 25.78 22.17
C SER A 344 -14.16 24.94 21.06
N ASP A 345 -13.53 24.84 19.89
CA ASP A 345 -14.07 24.08 18.77
C ASP A 345 -14.01 22.58 19.06
N ARG A 346 -12.91 22.13 19.69
CA ARG A 346 -12.76 20.72 20.12
C ARG A 346 -13.67 20.35 21.28
N GLN A 347 -13.96 21.28 22.19
CA GLN A 347 -14.91 21.04 23.28
C GLN A 347 -16.29 20.65 22.78
N ALA A 348 -16.73 21.19 21.64
CA ALA A 348 -18.03 20.86 21.05
C ALA A 348 -18.14 19.40 20.58
N TYR A 349 -17.03 18.73 20.30
CA TYR A 349 -17.00 17.33 19.88
C TYR A 349 -16.91 16.35 21.06
N ILE A 350 -16.44 16.78 22.24
CA ILE A 350 -16.28 15.92 23.41
C ILE A 350 -17.65 15.52 23.96
N GLN A 351 -17.94 14.21 23.94
CA GLN A 351 -19.17 13.63 24.48
C GLN A 351 -19.02 13.25 25.95
N THR A 352 -17.81 12.91 26.40
CA THR A 352 -17.51 12.60 27.80
C THR A 352 -16.27 13.34 28.28
N SER A 353 -16.46 14.27 29.20
CA SER A 353 -15.35 14.94 29.87
C SER A 353 -14.63 13.98 30.83
N LEU A 354 -13.30 13.93 30.76
CA LEU A 354 -12.53 13.13 31.71
C LEU A 354 -12.26 13.94 32.99
N GLU A 355 -12.33 13.27 34.13
CA GLU A 355 -12.02 13.89 35.42
C GLU A 355 -10.51 14.10 35.55
N ALA A 356 -10.09 15.17 36.22
CA ALA A 356 -8.69 15.41 36.52
C ALA A 356 -8.11 14.22 37.30
N ALA A 357 -7.02 13.63 36.79
CA ALA A 357 -6.35 12.49 37.38
C ALA A 357 -4.93 12.87 37.84
N LYS A 358 -4.42 12.15 38.84
CA LYS A 358 -3.02 12.27 39.30
C LYS A 358 -2.02 11.91 38.20
N PHE A 359 -2.40 11.01 37.31
CA PHE A 359 -1.54 10.41 36.31
C PHE A 359 -1.87 10.94 34.89
N PRO A 360 -0.85 11.05 34.00
CA PRO A 360 -1.02 11.55 32.64
C PRO A 360 -1.77 10.59 31.69
N THR A 361 -2.07 9.37 32.12
CA THR A 361 -2.62 8.31 31.26
C THR A 361 -4.09 8.05 31.52
N TYR A 362 -4.83 7.67 30.48
CA TYR A 362 -6.16 7.07 30.58
C TYR A 362 -6.18 5.77 29.79
N TYR A 363 -6.87 4.78 30.36
CA TYR A 363 -7.04 3.47 29.80
C TYR A 363 -8.48 3.32 29.31
N PHE A 364 -8.65 2.73 28.13
CA PHE A 364 -9.94 2.48 27.50
C PHE A 364 -10.02 1.02 27.08
N ARG A 365 -11.18 0.40 27.27
CA ARG A 365 -11.46 -0.98 26.86
C ARG A 365 -12.83 -1.08 26.21
N LYS A 366 -12.93 -1.92 25.19
CA LYS A 366 -14.17 -2.23 24.50
C LYS A 366 -14.16 -3.65 23.97
N SER A 367 -15.24 -4.38 24.25
CA SER A 367 -15.53 -5.65 23.59
C SER A 367 -16.29 -5.44 22.27
N PHE A 368 -16.03 -6.34 21.33
CA PHE A 368 -16.75 -6.45 20.07
C PHE A 368 -16.79 -7.92 19.62
N GLU A 369 -17.74 -8.24 18.76
CA GLU A 369 -17.92 -9.58 18.20
C GLU A 369 -17.38 -9.63 16.77
N LEU A 370 -16.73 -10.73 16.42
CA LEU A 370 -16.37 -11.09 15.06
C LEU A 370 -17.15 -12.34 14.64
N ASP A 371 -18.13 -12.18 13.76
CA ASP A 371 -19.00 -13.29 13.34
C ASP A 371 -18.26 -14.36 12.50
N GLY A 372 -17.27 -13.93 11.70
CA GLY A 372 -16.55 -14.75 10.72
C GLY A 372 -15.20 -15.28 11.22
N ASP A 373 -14.56 -16.12 10.43
CA ASP A 373 -13.18 -16.54 10.68
C ASP A 373 -12.22 -15.42 10.24
N PRO A 374 -11.25 -15.00 11.07
CA PRO A 374 -10.21 -14.04 10.66
C PRO A 374 -9.48 -14.39 9.37
N VAL A 375 -9.38 -15.67 9.00
CA VAL A 375 -8.74 -16.12 7.75
C VAL A 375 -9.48 -15.64 6.50
N ASP A 376 -10.77 -15.33 6.61
CA ASP A 376 -11.61 -14.87 5.50
C ASP A 376 -11.57 -13.35 5.30
N LEU A 377 -10.77 -12.62 6.09
CA LEU A 377 -10.65 -11.17 6.02
C LEU A 377 -9.48 -10.75 5.11
N SER A 378 -9.69 -9.69 4.32
CA SER A 378 -8.66 -9.09 3.46
C SER A 378 -7.96 -7.88 4.10
N GLY A 379 -8.57 -7.29 5.13
CA GLY A 379 -8.07 -6.07 5.77
C GLY A 379 -8.59 -5.85 7.19
N LEU A 380 -7.80 -5.10 7.97
CA LEU A 380 -8.15 -4.60 9.30
C LEU A 380 -7.69 -3.16 9.38
N TYR A 381 -8.59 -2.23 9.70
CA TYR A 381 -8.31 -0.81 9.69
C TYR A 381 -8.68 -0.16 11.01
N LEU A 382 -7.76 0.67 11.50
CA LEU A 382 -7.94 1.49 12.67
C LEU A 382 -8.10 2.95 12.23
N ASN A 383 -9.14 3.62 12.70
CA ASN A 383 -9.29 5.07 12.57
C ASN A 383 -9.27 5.67 13.98
N ILE A 384 -8.21 6.41 14.31
CA ILE A 384 -8.00 6.93 15.67
C ILE A 384 -7.87 8.45 15.68
N ALA A 385 -8.58 9.11 16.58
CA ALA A 385 -8.43 10.53 16.88
C ALA A 385 -7.87 10.68 18.30
N TYR A 386 -6.72 11.34 18.42
CA TYR A 386 -6.01 11.47 19.68
C TYR A 386 -5.21 12.78 19.78
N GLU A 387 -4.77 13.11 20.98
CA GLU A 387 -3.81 14.19 21.25
C GLU A 387 -2.65 13.63 22.09
N ASP A 388 -1.44 14.15 21.88
CA ASP A 388 -0.18 13.65 22.46
C ASP A 388 0.23 12.25 21.97
N GLY A 389 -0.13 11.14 22.64
CA GLY A 389 0.30 9.81 22.21
C GLY A 389 -0.57 8.66 22.72
N TYR A 390 -0.50 7.51 22.04
CA TYR A 390 -1.30 6.33 22.36
C TYR A 390 -0.57 5.01 22.10
N VAL A 391 -1.11 3.94 22.69
CA VAL A 391 -0.87 2.55 22.30
C VAL A 391 -2.21 1.79 22.23
N VAL A 392 -2.41 1.01 21.17
CA VAL A 392 -3.58 0.14 20.95
C VAL A 392 -3.15 -1.31 21.06
N TYR A 393 -3.92 -2.07 21.82
CA TYR A 393 -3.80 -3.52 21.98
C TYR A 393 -5.06 -4.21 21.45
N LEU A 394 -4.85 -5.29 20.71
CA LEU A 394 -5.89 -6.20 20.26
C LEU A 394 -5.67 -7.55 20.93
N ASN A 395 -6.64 -7.99 21.73
CA ASN A 395 -6.56 -9.23 22.52
C ASN A 395 -5.23 -9.37 23.30
N GLY A 396 -4.81 -8.30 23.98
CA GLY A 396 -3.58 -8.27 24.77
C GLY A 396 -2.29 -7.99 24.01
N GLN A 397 -2.33 -7.92 22.67
CA GLN A 397 -1.14 -7.71 21.86
C GLN A 397 -1.13 -6.32 21.23
N GLU A 398 -0.01 -5.61 21.31
CA GLU A 398 0.14 -4.30 20.69
C GLU A 398 -0.03 -4.39 19.16
N VAL A 399 -0.84 -3.49 18.59
CA VAL A 399 -1.10 -3.41 17.14
C VAL A 399 -0.81 -2.02 16.57
N SER A 400 -0.75 -0.98 17.42
CA SER A 400 -0.47 0.37 16.95
C SER A 400 0.04 1.25 18.08
N ARG A 401 0.99 2.14 17.79
CA ARG A 401 1.57 3.11 18.72
C ARG A 401 1.96 4.36 17.95
N ASP A 402 1.74 5.52 18.55
CA ASP A 402 2.21 6.78 18.00
C ASP A 402 2.61 7.74 19.12
N ALA A 403 3.69 8.49 18.90
CA ALA A 403 4.24 9.47 19.85
C ALA A 403 4.47 8.94 21.30
N ILE A 404 4.76 7.66 21.46
CA ILE A 404 5.16 7.05 22.74
C ILE A 404 6.51 6.35 22.58
N ARG A 405 7.39 6.46 23.59
CA ARG A 405 8.67 5.73 23.62
C ARG A 405 8.46 4.22 23.61
N THR A 406 9.40 3.44 23.09
CA THR A 406 9.36 1.97 23.22
C THR A 406 9.68 1.53 24.65
N GLY A 407 9.27 0.31 24.99
CA GLY A 407 9.50 -0.31 26.30
C GLY A 407 8.29 -0.26 27.23
N LEU A 408 8.42 -0.87 28.41
CA LEU A 408 7.34 -0.99 29.39
C LEU A 408 6.76 0.37 29.76
N LEU A 409 5.46 0.51 29.52
CA LEU A 409 4.70 1.68 29.93
C LEU A 409 4.09 1.48 31.31
N THR A 410 3.92 2.59 32.00
CA THR A 410 3.20 2.69 33.28
C THR A 410 2.25 3.87 33.20
N GLU A 411 1.35 3.97 34.15
CA GLU A 411 0.41 5.07 34.27
C GLU A 411 1.10 6.45 34.40
N SER A 412 2.39 6.47 34.75
CA SER A 412 3.21 7.69 34.87
C SER A 412 3.98 8.06 33.59
N SER A 413 3.94 7.21 32.57
CA SER A 413 4.67 7.42 31.32
C SER A 413 4.09 8.59 30.52
N LEU A 414 4.96 9.34 29.85
CA LEU A 414 4.60 10.52 29.05
C LEU A 414 4.80 10.25 27.56
N ALA A 415 3.97 10.89 26.75
CA ALA A 415 4.12 10.95 25.31
C ALA A 415 5.14 12.00 24.87
N PHE A 416 5.57 11.90 23.62
CA PHE A 416 6.12 13.03 22.89
C PHE A 416 4.98 13.99 22.54
N PRO A 417 5.18 15.32 22.64
CA PRO A 417 4.18 16.27 22.19
C PRO A 417 3.84 16.02 20.72
N ASN A 418 2.56 15.81 20.44
CA ASN A 418 2.06 15.67 19.07
C ASN A 418 0.80 16.52 18.91
N GLU A 419 0.64 17.13 17.75
CA GLU A 419 -0.56 17.90 17.45
C GLU A 419 -1.77 16.98 17.35
N PHE A 420 -2.93 17.53 17.70
CA PHE A 420 -4.20 16.83 17.57
C PHE A 420 -4.42 16.35 16.13
N SER A 421 -4.71 15.05 15.96
CA SER A 421 -5.03 14.45 14.68
C SER A 421 -6.51 14.04 14.63
N PHE A 422 -7.24 14.55 13.64
CA PHE A 422 -8.62 14.14 13.40
C PHE A 422 -8.60 12.86 12.54
N PHE A 423 -8.91 11.72 13.17
CA PHE A 423 -9.03 10.38 12.56
C PHE A 423 -7.94 10.04 11.53
N ARG A 424 -6.81 9.52 12.03
CA ARG A 424 -5.78 8.88 11.21
C ARG A 424 -6.19 7.43 10.91
N ARG A 425 -6.28 7.06 9.62
CA ARG A 425 -6.44 5.67 9.19
C ARG A 425 -5.10 4.95 9.23
N ILE A 426 -5.08 3.76 9.82
CA ILE A 426 -3.91 2.90 9.98
C ILE A 426 -4.30 1.51 9.48
N ASP A 427 -3.48 0.96 8.57
CA ASP A 427 -3.61 -0.41 8.09
C ASP A 427 -2.99 -1.36 9.12
N LEU A 428 -3.83 -2.26 9.65
CA LEU A 428 -3.47 -3.29 10.62
C LEU A 428 -3.62 -4.69 10.01
N LYS A 429 -3.62 -4.86 8.69
CA LYS A 429 -3.78 -6.16 8.01
C LYS A 429 -2.80 -7.23 8.53
N ALA A 430 -1.57 -6.85 8.85
CA ALA A 430 -0.56 -7.74 9.44
C ALA A 430 -0.92 -8.28 10.84
N HIS A 431 -2.02 -7.82 11.44
CA HIS A 431 -2.52 -8.20 12.76
C HIS A 431 -3.85 -8.96 12.71
N LEU A 432 -4.32 -9.36 11.53
CA LEU A 432 -5.53 -10.19 11.38
C LEU A 432 -5.45 -11.49 12.20
N ASN A 433 -4.26 -12.08 12.32
CA ASN A 433 -4.00 -13.28 13.13
C ASN A 433 -4.20 -13.08 14.64
N LYS A 434 -4.39 -11.84 15.12
CA LYS A 434 -4.66 -11.52 16.53
C LYS A 434 -6.16 -11.50 16.83
N LEU A 435 -7.02 -11.49 15.82
CA LEU A 435 -8.46 -11.63 15.98
C LEU A 435 -8.81 -13.10 16.24
N VAL A 436 -9.89 -13.32 16.97
CA VAL A 436 -10.52 -14.64 17.11
C VAL A 436 -11.97 -14.57 16.67
N LYS A 437 -12.53 -15.68 16.18
CA LYS A 437 -13.97 -15.76 15.94
C LYS A 437 -14.73 -15.63 17.27
N GLY A 438 -15.75 -14.78 17.30
CA GLY A 438 -16.53 -14.44 18.49
C GLY A 438 -15.97 -13.23 19.25
N PRO A 439 -15.91 -13.26 20.59
CA PRO A 439 -15.60 -12.09 21.39
C PRO A 439 -14.13 -11.69 21.30
N ASN A 440 -13.89 -10.40 21.08
CA ASN A 440 -12.58 -9.77 21.05
C ASN A 440 -12.56 -8.53 21.95
N ILE A 441 -11.37 -8.13 22.40
CA ILE A 441 -11.14 -6.90 23.17
C ILE A 441 -10.16 -6.00 22.43
N ILE A 442 -10.54 -4.74 22.26
CA ILE A 442 -9.61 -3.65 21.94
C ILE A 442 -9.39 -2.82 23.20
N ALA A 443 -8.12 -2.59 23.52
CA ALA A 443 -7.69 -1.84 24.68
C ALA A 443 -6.74 -0.71 24.23
N VAL A 444 -6.83 0.46 24.85
CA VAL A 444 -6.05 1.63 24.46
C VAL A 444 -5.54 2.33 25.70
N GLU A 445 -4.28 2.74 25.69
CA GLU A 445 -3.76 3.75 26.62
C GLU A 445 -3.43 5.04 25.86
N VAL A 446 -3.89 6.16 26.38
CA VAL A 446 -3.61 7.50 25.85
C VAL A 446 -2.84 8.27 26.90
N HIS A 447 -1.67 8.78 26.53
CA HIS A 447 -0.76 9.49 27.42
C HIS A 447 -0.65 10.94 27.01
N ARG A 448 -0.68 11.82 28.00
CA ARG A 448 -0.30 13.22 27.81
C ARG A 448 1.21 13.36 27.67
N SER A 449 1.64 14.40 26.97
CA SER A 449 3.05 14.79 26.90
C SER A 449 3.54 15.50 28.17
N HIS A 450 2.62 16.01 28.98
CA HIS A 450 2.91 16.62 30.27
C HIS A 450 1.81 16.32 31.31
N PRO A 451 2.12 16.04 32.59
CA PRO A 451 1.12 15.75 33.62
C PRO A 451 0.09 16.86 33.84
N SER A 452 0.49 18.11 33.59
CA SER A 452 -0.40 19.28 33.70
C SER A 452 -0.99 19.72 32.36
N SER A 453 -0.83 18.95 31.28
CA SER A 453 -1.46 19.28 30.00
C SER A 453 -2.99 19.31 30.19
N PRO A 454 -3.66 20.41 29.83
CA PRO A 454 -5.11 20.50 29.95
C PRO A 454 -5.82 19.67 28.88
N ASN A 455 -5.08 19.19 27.88
CA ASN A 455 -5.63 18.57 26.71
C ASN A 455 -5.44 17.05 26.72
N LEU A 456 -6.49 16.34 26.32
CA LEU A 456 -6.50 14.93 25.99
C LEU A 456 -7.73 14.71 25.12
N PHE A 457 -7.59 13.95 24.04
CA PHE A 457 -8.69 13.56 23.18
C PHE A 457 -8.56 12.09 22.83
N PHE A 458 -9.67 11.36 22.78
CA PHE A 458 -9.71 9.97 22.36
C PHE A 458 -11.05 9.63 21.68
N ASP A 459 -10.96 9.18 20.44
CA ASP A 459 -12.01 8.40 19.75
C ASP A 459 -11.32 7.38 18.84
N LEU A 460 -11.98 6.24 18.61
CA LEU A 460 -11.43 5.12 17.86
C LEU A 460 -12.55 4.34 17.18
N ALA A 461 -12.35 4.07 15.90
CA ALA A 461 -13.10 3.06 15.14
C ALA A 461 -12.18 1.95 14.64
N LEU A 462 -12.72 0.74 14.59
CA LEU A 462 -12.08 -0.46 14.06
C LEU A 462 -13.02 -1.07 13.03
N SER A 463 -12.51 -1.37 11.85
CA SER A 463 -13.25 -2.02 10.78
C SER A 463 -12.43 -3.15 10.15
N ILE A 464 -13.13 -4.11 9.55
CA ILE A 464 -12.54 -5.19 8.76
C ILE A 464 -12.99 -5.07 7.32
N GLU A 465 -12.22 -5.65 6.42
CA GLU A 465 -12.61 -5.87 5.04
C GLU A 465 -12.79 -7.36 4.80
N SER A 466 -13.96 -7.76 4.29
CA SER A 466 -14.25 -9.15 3.94
C SER A 466 -13.77 -9.45 2.52
N ASN A 467 -13.30 -10.69 2.30
CA ASN A 467 -13.01 -11.21 0.96
C ASN A 467 -14.26 -11.39 0.06
N GLY A 468 -15.47 -11.03 0.49
CA GLY A 468 -16.66 -11.23 -0.35
C GLY A 468 -16.89 -12.73 -0.60
N LYS A 469 -16.95 -13.51 0.48
CA LYS A 469 -17.64 -14.80 0.49
C LYS A 469 -18.88 -14.61 1.31
N GLU A 470 -20.06 -14.77 0.69
CA GLU A 470 -21.34 -14.73 1.39
C GLU A 470 -21.33 -15.63 2.63
N ARG A 471 -21.96 -15.12 3.70
CA ARG A 471 -22.38 -15.91 4.85
C ARG A 471 -23.50 -16.83 4.38
N GLU A 472 -23.28 -18.14 4.34
CA GLU A 472 -24.38 -19.13 4.29
C GLU A 472 -25.14 -19.19 5.63
#